data_AF-A0A6V2CGC8-F1
#
_entry.id   AF-A0A6V2CGC8-F1
#
_cell.length_a   1.000
_cell.length_b   1.000
_cell.length_c   1.000
_cell.angle_alpha   90.00
_cell.angle_beta   90.00
_cell.angle_gamma   90.00
#
_symmetry.space_group_name_H-M   'P 1'
#
loop_
_entity.id
_entity.type
_entity.pdbx_description
1 polymer ?
#
loop_
_entity_poly.entity_id
_entity_poly.type
_entity_poly.pdbx_seq_one_letter_code
_entity_poly.pdbx_strand_id
1 'polypeptide(L)'
;MHTTIIISQHEFDYGEDILRQHLKSSTFPWYGSNVYDKQTNQLLQGITNMSIHSIPSTNNSSSSSSPALLKVGIFGITTTSTPSLSNPGPNISFQNIISTAQNMISTLKKEEGVHIVVALTHVHTHQDELLVKSIPEIDLVLGGHDHDPVSFQSLNSTLVLKCGQNGYWVGQVDLDVEYEVMMMTLQEEKVINGGGIPEQRIKQDSVQIYPSWYMHSTRRVSNDPMIDNIVLKYRTKANEELMNSIKDEKEDEPFLHGLELDDTLATIVQPLNHHDDGGDGGGGGSVIVPLDTRSAEVRRRETTSGNLIADAMLSYYFDFMNDNNDNNESSTRYTTTMTTTNKETMDIDVLAMINGGFIRGDRLYPIDTTTTITLFDILEELPFPRTCTLLDIADTHLLDGLEQQLSSIPTASGAFPHVSNNVRLVYNPKAKVGSRIVRMSVNGCVVERGKGKMYRIIVTDFVASGGDGCSAWCFGLNPLICNDTNDDGGSDETISNKEDGDGGRLQHGNKRLKFVQRKISTIVIGYLRSKREIALKLEGRVATCT
;
A
#
# COMPACT_ATOMS: atom_id res chain seq x y z
N MET A 1 1.20 -23.46 21.76
CA MET A 1 0.89 -22.29 20.91
C MET A 1 2.12 -21.98 20.09
N HIS A 2 2.00 -21.86 18.77
CA HIS A 2 3.11 -21.53 17.87
C HIS A 2 2.76 -20.21 17.20
N THR A 3 3.68 -19.24 17.25
CA THR A 3 3.52 -17.93 16.62
C THR A 3 4.50 -17.84 15.48
N THR A 4 4.03 -17.33 14.35
CA THR A 4 4.88 -17.04 13.20
C THR A 4 4.32 -15.88 12.39
N ILE A 5 5.15 -15.32 11.52
CA ILE A 5 4.84 -14.17 10.68
C ILE A 5 5.39 -14.41 9.27
N ILE A 6 4.74 -13.86 8.26
CA ILE A 6 5.24 -13.77 6.88
C ILE A 6 5.70 -12.33 6.63
N ILE A 7 6.87 -12.18 6.01
CA ILE A 7 7.36 -10.88 5.55
C ILE A 7 6.43 -10.33 4.47
N SER A 8 6.00 -9.09 4.65
CA SER A 8 5.28 -8.25 3.69
C SER A 8 6.21 -7.24 3.03
N GLN A 9 5.65 -6.46 2.10
CA GLN A 9 6.36 -5.31 1.55
C GLN A 9 6.68 -4.25 2.63
N HIS A 10 5.82 -4.03 3.62
CA HIS A 10 5.96 -2.93 4.58
C HIS A 10 7.03 -3.18 5.65
N GLU A 11 7.47 -4.43 5.81
CA GLU A 11 8.65 -4.76 6.61
C GLU A 11 9.93 -4.11 6.09
N PHE A 12 9.94 -3.68 4.82
CA PHE A 12 11.06 -3.00 4.18
C PHE A 12 10.92 -1.47 4.15
N ASP A 13 9.88 -0.88 4.75
CA ASP A 13 9.63 0.58 4.64
C ASP A 13 10.79 1.40 5.18
N TYR A 14 11.44 0.91 6.25
CA TYR A 14 12.61 1.52 6.88
C TYR A 14 13.93 0.89 6.44
N GLY A 15 13.92 0.12 5.35
CA GLY A 15 15.11 -0.52 4.79
C GLY A 15 15.46 -1.88 5.39
N GLU A 16 16.35 -2.58 4.71
CA GLU A 16 16.84 -3.91 5.06
C GLU A 16 17.48 -3.98 6.46
N ASP A 17 18.19 -2.94 6.87
CA ASP A 17 18.90 -2.91 8.16
C ASP A 17 17.92 -2.99 9.35
N ILE A 18 16.80 -2.28 9.27
CA ILE A 18 15.77 -2.29 10.31
C ILE A 18 15.05 -3.66 10.33
N LEU A 19 14.74 -4.21 9.15
CA LEU A 19 14.20 -5.57 9.07
C LEU A 19 15.13 -6.58 9.75
N ARG A 20 16.44 -6.53 9.46
CA ARG A 20 17.43 -7.43 10.08
C ARG A 20 17.47 -7.30 11.60
N GLN A 21 17.28 -6.10 12.15
CA GLN A 21 17.16 -5.90 13.58
C GLN A 21 15.91 -6.58 14.16
N HIS A 22 14.75 -6.45 13.49
CA HIS A 22 13.51 -7.14 13.90
C HIS A 22 13.61 -8.66 13.80
N LEU A 23 14.21 -9.19 12.74
CA LEU A 23 14.48 -10.63 12.60
C LEU A 23 15.32 -11.14 13.77
N LYS A 24 16.34 -10.40 14.18
CA LYS A 24 17.25 -10.78 15.28
C LYS A 24 16.61 -10.65 16.67
N SER A 25 15.72 -9.69 16.89
CA SER A 25 15.09 -9.45 18.20
C SER A 25 13.83 -10.29 18.44
N SER A 26 13.30 -10.94 17.40
CA SER A 26 12.10 -11.77 17.48
C SER A 26 12.35 -13.14 18.11
N THR A 27 11.37 -13.63 18.86
CA THR A 27 11.38 -14.98 19.47
C THR A 27 10.59 -16.01 18.65
N PHE A 28 10.09 -15.59 17.48
CA PHE A 28 9.29 -16.39 16.56
C PHE A 28 9.88 -16.34 15.14
N PRO A 29 9.65 -17.39 14.32
CA PRO A 29 10.16 -17.43 12.96
C PRO A 29 9.41 -16.46 12.04
N TRP A 30 10.17 -15.83 11.15
CA TRP A 30 9.68 -15.03 10.02
C TRP A 30 9.86 -15.81 8.73
N TYR A 31 8.78 -16.05 8.00
CA TYR A 31 8.82 -16.70 6.68
C TYR A 31 9.02 -15.69 5.56
N GLY A 32 9.58 -16.18 4.46
CA GLY A 32 9.86 -15.39 3.26
C GLY A 32 10.66 -16.23 2.28
N SER A 33 10.14 -17.41 1.91
CA SER A 33 10.81 -18.44 1.11
C SER A 33 11.25 -17.96 -0.28
N ASN A 34 10.74 -16.81 -0.73
CA ASN A 34 11.13 -16.16 -1.99
C ASN A 34 11.98 -14.89 -1.79
N VAL A 35 12.46 -14.57 -0.59
CA VAL A 35 13.24 -13.36 -0.28
C VAL A 35 14.74 -13.70 -0.20
N TYR A 36 15.51 -13.19 -1.15
CA TYR A 36 16.91 -13.58 -1.35
C TYR A 36 17.85 -12.37 -1.34
N ASP A 37 19.03 -12.59 -0.78
CA ASP A 37 20.18 -11.71 -0.93
C ASP A 37 20.80 -11.94 -2.32
N LYS A 38 20.84 -10.89 -3.14
CA LYS A 38 21.33 -10.94 -4.52
C LYS A 38 22.83 -11.22 -4.62
N GLN A 39 23.61 -10.82 -3.62
CA GLN A 39 25.07 -10.97 -3.68
C GLN A 39 25.46 -12.43 -3.44
N THR A 40 24.81 -13.06 -2.48
CA THR A 40 25.07 -14.47 -2.12
C THR A 40 24.23 -15.46 -2.91
N ASN A 41 23.13 -14.99 -3.51
CA ASN A 41 22.07 -15.82 -4.10
C ASN A 41 21.53 -16.85 -3.10
N GLN A 42 21.49 -16.49 -1.83
CA GLN A 42 20.94 -17.30 -0.73
C GLN A 42 19.71 -16.62 -0.14
N LEU A 43 18.91 -17.41 0.57
CA LEU A 43 17.79 -16.88 1.34
C LEU A 43 18.30 -15.80 2.31
N LEU A 44 17.56 -14.70 2.44
CA LEU A 44 17.96 -13.61 3.33
C LEU A 44 18.17 -14.13 4.76
N GLN A 45 19.32 -13.81 5.34
CA GLN A 45 19.70 -14.31 6.65
C GLN A 45 18.68 -13.92 7.73
N GLY A 46 18.29 -14.90 8.55
CA GLY A 46 17.29 -14.72 9.62
C GLY A 46 15.86 -15.08 9.19
N ILE A 47 15.62 -15.27 7.89
CA ILE A 47 14.35 -15.80 7.39
C ILE A 47 14.32 -17.33 7.53
N THR A 48 13.13 -17.84 7.86
CA THR A 48 12.79 -19.26 7.81
C THR A 48 12.30 -19.62 6.41
N ASN A 49 13.00 -20.54 5.74
CA ASN A 49 12.59 -21.03 4.42
C ASN A 49 11.28 -21.83 4.51
N MET A 50 11.25 -22.78 5.43
CA MET A 50 10.10 -23.62 5.76
C MET A 50 10.30 -24.26 7.13
N SER A 51 9.24 -24.81 7.70
CA SER A 51 9.28 -25.64 8.89
C SER A 51 8.37 -26.85 8.77
N ILE A 52 8.60 -27.85 9.62
CA ILE A 52 7.69 -28.98 9.82
C ILE A 52 7.38 -29.07 11.31
N HIS A 53 6.09 -29.03 11.64
CA HIS A 53 5.60 -29.12 13.02
C HIS A 53 4.83 -30.42 13.23
N SER A 54 5.16 -31.16 14.29
CA SER A 54 4.41 -32.36 14.69
C SER A 54 3.35 -31.98 15.72
N ILE A 55 2.08 -32.28 15.42
CA ILE A 55 0.90 -31.95 16.23
C ILE A 55 0.22 -33.26 16.67
N PRO A 56 -0.06 -33.45 17.97
CA PRO A 56 -0.82 -34.61 18.44
C PRO A 56 -2.25 -34.62 17.89
N SER A 57 -2.69 -35.77 17.37
CA SER A 57 -4.11 -35.99 17.05
C SER A 57 -4.96 -36.00 18.33
N THR A 58 -6.06 -35.26 18.32
CA THR A 58 -6.98 -35.07 19.46
C THR A 58 -8.01 -36.19 19.60
N ASN A 59 -8.27 -36.95 18.51
CA ASN A 59 -9.27 -38.02 18.45
C ASN A 59 -8.65 -39.33 17.93
N ASN A 60 -7.89 -40.04 18.77
CA ASN A 60 -7.40 -41.38 18.40
C ASN A 60 -8.41 -42.44 18.87
N SER A 61 -9.08 -43.10 17.92
CA SER A 61 -9.91 -44.29 18.17
C SER A 61 -9.07 -45.57 18.35
N SER A 62 -7.74 -45.46 18.28
CA SER A 62 -6.82 -46.59 18.41
C SER A 62 -6.38 -46.80 19.87
N SER A 63 -6.38 -48.06 20.31
CA SER A 63 -5.94 -48.53 21.63
C SER A 63 -4.43 -48.40 21.88
N SER A 64 -3.74 -47.53 21.13
CA SER A 64 -2.31 -47.25 21.25
C SER A 64 -2.06 -46.23 22.36
N SER A 65 -1.08 -46.50 23.21
CA SER A 65 -0.68 -45.67 24.36
C SER A 65 0.00 -44.34 23.99
N SER A 66 0.04 -43.95 22.72
CA SER A 66 0.58 -42.66 22.26
C SER A 66 -0.21 -42.12 21.07
N PRO A 67 -0.57 -40.82 21.08
CA PRO A 67 -1.36 -40.23 20.00
C PRO A 67 -0.56 -40.18 18.69
N ALA A 68 -1.22 -40.43 17.56
CA ALA A 68 -0.61 -40.22 16.25
C ALA A 68 -0.21 -38.74 16.08
N LEU A 69 0.98 -38.49 15.53
CA LEU A 69 1.49 -37.14 15.25
C LEU A 69 1.23 -36.79 13.79
N LEU A 70 0.43 -35.75 13.56
CA LEU A 70 0.27 -35.12 12.25
C LEU A 70 1.43 -34.15 12.04
N LYS A 71 2.11 -34.22 10.90
CA LYS A 71 3.14 -33.24 10.54
C LYS A 71 2.58 -32.19 9.58
N VAL A 72 2.73 -30.93 9.95
CA VAL A 72 2.31 -29.75 9.18
C VAL A 72 3.54 -29.03 8.65
N GLY A 73 3.67 -28.98 7.33
CA GLY A 73 4.68 -28.19 6.63
C GLY A 73 4.20 -26.76 6.44
N ILE A 74 5.05 -25.78 6.76
CA ILE A 74 4.74 -24.35 6.61
C ILE A 74 5.84 -23.70 5.77
N PHE A 75 5.45 -22.90 4.78
CA PHE A 75 6.35 -22.00 4.05
C PHE A 75 5.66 -20.66 3.82
N GLY A 76 6.38 -19.64 3.34
CA GLY A 76 5.74 -18.37 3.08
C GLY A 76 6.26 -17.58 1.87
N ILE A 77 5.37 -16.80 1.26
CA ILE A 77 5.63 -16.06 0.03
C ILE A 77 5.27 -14.58 0.17
N THR A 78 6.21 -13.72 -0.19
CA THR A 78 6.07 -12.26 -0.22
C THR A 78 5.85 -11.76 -1.64
N THR A 79 5.06 -10.70 -1.83
CA THR A 79 4.82 -10.09 -3.15
C THR A 79 6.11 -9.69 -3.87
N THR A 80 6.22 -10.05 -5.15
CA THR A 80 7.36 -9.66 -6.01
C THR A 80 7.34 -8.18 -6.38
N SER A 81 6.23 -7.48 -6.09
CA SER A 81 6.09 -6.04 -6.30
C SER A 81 6.75 -5.20 -5.21
N THR A 82 7.29 -5.81 -4.14
CA THR A 82 7.91 -5.10 -3.01
C THR A 82 8.92 -4.01 -3.41
N PRO A 83 9.82 -4.20 -4.40
CA PRO A 83 10.74 -3.14 -4.83
C PRO A 83 10.07 -1.88 -5.39
N SER A 84 8.81 -1.96 -5.81
CA SER A 84 8.01 -0.82 -6.30
C SER A 84 7.07 -0.26 -5.24
N LEU A 85 6.90 -0.96 -4.11
CA LEU A 85 5.94 -0.61 -3.06
C LEU A 85 6.62 -0.17 -1.75
N SER A 86 7.90 -0.50 -1.57
CA SER A 86 8.67 -0.22 -0.35
C SER A 86 10.16 -0.03 -0.65
N ASN A 87 11.02 -0.08 0.37
CA ASN A 87 12.45 0.22 0.28
C ASN A 87 13.36 -0.99 0.61
N PRO A 88 13.24 -2.14 -0.08
CA PRO A 88 14.03 -3.33 0.23
C PRO A 88 15.54 -3.18 -0.06
N GLY A 89 15.96 -2.09 -0.70
CA GLY A 89 17.34 -1.84 -1.06
C GLY A 89 17.79 -2.61 -2.32
N PRO A 90 18.99 -2.30 -2.83
CA PRO A 90 19.47 -2.87 -4.09
C PRO A 90 19.84 -4.36 -3.96
N ASN A 91 20.15 -4.83 -2.76
CA ASN A 91 20.69 -6.17 -2.51
C ASN A 91 19.60 -7.23 -2.28
N ILE A 92 18.33 -6.85 -2.10
CA ILE A 92 17.24 -7.80 -1.90
C ILE A 92 16.53 -8.10 -3.22
N SER A 93 16.21 -9.37 -3.43
CA SER A 93 15.44 -9.88 -4.56
C SER A 93 14.27 -10.75 -4.10
N PHE A 94 13.22 -10.76 -4.91
CA PHE A 94 12.01 -11.54 -4.68
C PHE A 94 11.85 -12.53 -5.84
N GLN A 95 11.97 -13.81 -5.56
CA GLN A 95 11.79 -14.87 -6.55
C GLN A 95 10.32 -15.05 -6.91
N ASN A 96 10.07 -15.66 -8.08
CA ASN A 96 8.72 -15.87 -8.59
C ASN A 96 7.88 -16.76 -7.66
N ILE A 97 6.65 -16.32 -7.40
CA ILE A 97 5.69 -16.92 -6.48
C ILE A 97 5.48 -18.42 -6.77
N ILE A 98 5.13 -18.77 -8.01
CA ILE A 98 4.75 -20.14 -8.38
C ILE A 98 5.96 -21.07 -8.36
N SER A 99 7.09 -20.65 -8.92
CA SER A 99 8.29 -21.49 -8.93
C SER A 99 8.84 -21.72 -7.52
N THR A 100 8.79 -20.72 -6.65
CA THR A 100 9.21 -20.89 -5.25
C THR A 100 8.29 -21.86 -4.54
N ALA A 101 6.97 -21.70 -4.67
CA ALA A 101 6.02 -22.62 -4.05
C ALA A 101 6.21 -24.07 -4.54
N GLN A 102 6.41 -24.30 -5.84
CA GLN A 102 6.69 -25.63 -6.39
C GLN A 102 7.95 -26.26 -5.77
N ASN A 103 9.01 -25.47 -5.57
CA ASN A 103 10.23 -25.93 -4.89
C ASN A 103 9.97 -26.26 -3.42
N MET A 104 9.14 -25.48 -2.73
CA MET A 104 8.77 -25.73 -1.32
C MET A 104 7.97 -27.02 -1.19
N ILE A 105 6.95 -27.23 -2.03
CA ILE A 105 6.20 -28.48 -2.08
C ILE A 105 7.10 -29.67 -2.38
N SER A 106 7.98 -29.55 -3.37
CA SER A 106 8.91 -30.62 -3.75
C SER A 106 9.87 -30.99 -2.62
N THR A 107 10.20 -30.05 -1.76
CA THR A 107 11.07 -30.28 -0.60
C THR A 107 10.27 -30.89 0.56
N LEU A 108 9.11 -30.33 0.90
CA LEU A 108 8.23 -30.86 1.95
C LEU A 108 7.76 -32.28 1.66
N LYS A 109 7.50 -32.62 0.39
CA LYS A 109 7.09 -33.97 -0.01
C LYS A 109 8.22 -35.02 0.05
N LYS A 110 9.49 -34.58 0.02
CA LYS A 110 10.63 -35.50 0.22
C LYS A 110 10.78 -35.89 1.69
N GLU A 111 10.31 -35.04 2.60
CA GLU A 111 10.32 -35.32 4.03
C GLU A 111 9.18 -36.31 4.34
N GLU A 112 9.55 -37.51 4.81
CA GLU A 112 8.57 -38.54 5.11
C GLU A 112 7.50 -38.04 6.10
N GLY A 113 6.24 -38.14 5.70
CA GLY A 113 5.10 -37.92 6.57
C GLY A 113 4.73 -36.46 6.81
N VAL A 114 5.02 -35.52 5.90
CA VAL A 114 4.26 -34.25 5.87
C VAL A 114 2.84 -34.55 5.39
N HIS A 115 1.86 -34.24 6.24
CA HIS A 115 0.45 -34.57 5.99
C HIS A 115 -0.35 -33.36 5.51
N ILE A 116 0.04 -32.17 5.97
CA ILE A 116 -0.67 -30.92 5.71
C ILE A 116 0.37 -29.87 5.28
N VAL A 117 0.06 -29.11 4.24
CA VAL A 117 0.87 -27.99 3.76
C VAL A 117 0.10 -26.68 3.91
N VAL A 118 0.68 -25.77 4.68
CA VAL A 118 0.17 -24.40 4.88
C VAL A 118 1.11 -23.40 4.19
N ALA A 119 0.54 -22.58 3.29
CA ALA A 119 1.24 -21.45 2.70
C ALA A 119 0.81 -20.15 3.41
N LEU A 120 1.79 -19.44 3.97
CA LEU A 120 1.58 -18.07 4.49
C LEU A 120 1.90 -17.08 3.39
N THR A 121 0.95 -16.25 2.96
CA THR A 121 1.17 -15.37 1.81
C THR A 121 0.95 -13.90 2.13
N HIS A 122 1.77 -13.04 1.52
CA HIS A 122 1.53 -11.61 1.48
C HIS A 122 1.59 -11.14 0.03
N VAL A 123 0.59 -11.57 -0.73
CA VAL A 123 0.43 -11.35 -2.17
C VAL A 123 -1.01 -10.94 -2.47
N HIS A 124 -1.26 -10.37 -3.65
CA HIS A 124 -2.63 -10.04 -4.05
C HIS A 124 -3.51 -11.29 -4.16
N THR A 125 -4.82 -11.12 -3.96
CA THR A 125 -5.81 -12.21 -3.98
C THR A 125 -5.83 -12.97 -5.31
N HIS A 126 -5.68 -12.27 -6.43
CA HIS A 126 -5.56 -12.94 -7.73
C HIS A 126 -4.30 -13.82 -7.85
N GLN A 127 -3.22 -13.49 -7.13
CA GLN A 127 -2.00 -14.29 -7.11
C GLN A 127 -2.18 -15.53 -6.22
N ASP A 128 -2.89 -15.43 -5.09
CA ASP A 128 -3.28 -16.60 -4.31
C ASP A 128 -4.21 -17.54 -5.09
N GLU A 129 -5.17 -17.00 -5.86
CA GLU A 129 -5.99 -17.82 -6.75
C GLU A 129 -5.15 -18.58 -7.78
N LEU A 130 -4.17 -17.91 -8.40
CA LEU A 130 -3.25 -18.56 -9.34
C LEU A 130 -2.37 -19.61 -8.65
N LEU A 131 -1.94 -19.33 -7.42
CA LEU A 131 -1.12 -20.24 -6.61
C LEU A 131 -1.85 -21.56 -6.35
N VAL A 132 -3.06 -21.51 -5.79
CA VAL A 132 -3.83 -22.73 -5.46
C VAL A 132 -4.35 -23.46 -6.70
N LYS A 133 -4.53 -22.76 -7.83
CA LYS A 133 -4.82 -23.40 -9.13
C LYS A 133 -3.61 -24.14 -9.69
N SER A 134 -2.41 -23.60 -9.50
CA SER A 134 -1.18 -24.14 -10.07
C SER A 134 -0.56 -25.25 -9.21
N ILE A 135 -0.87 -25.25 -7.92
CA ILE A 135 -0.24 -26.11 -6.90
C ILE A 135 -1.35 -26.70 -6.03
N PRO A 136 -2.03 -27.76 -6.49
CA PRO A 136 -3.14 -28.40 -5.78
C PRO A 136 -2.73 -29.02 -4.44
N GLU A 137 -1.44 -29.15 -4.17
CA GLU A 137 -0.93 -29.82 -2.96
C GLU A 137 -0.72 -28.88 -1.78
N ILE A 138 -1.15 -27.62 -1.91
CA ILE A 138 -1.33 -26.71 -0.80
C ILE A 138 -2.74 -26.95 -0.23
N ASP A 139 -2.81 -27.24 1.07
CA ASP A 139 -4.08 -27.54 1.74
C ASP A 139 -4.75 -26.28 2.31
N LEU A 140 -3.93 -25.32 2.74
CA LEU A 140 -4.40 -24.06 3.33
C LEU A 140 -3.50 -22.89 2.93
N VAL A 141 -4.12 -21.78 2.53
CA VAL A 141 -3.45 -20.49 2.34
C VAL A 141 -3.98 -19.49 3.37
N LEU A 142 -3.07 -18.91 4.17
CA LEU A 142 -3.36 -17.81 5.07
C LEU A 142 -2.67 -16.56 4.55
N GLY A 143 -3.45 -15.64 3.98
CA GLY A 143 -2.96 -14.54 3.15
C GLY A 143 -3.14 -13.13 3.75
N GLY A 144 -2.51 -12.14 3.11
CA GLY A 144 -2.61 -10.70 3.43
C GLY A 144 -2.60 -9.80 2.19
N HIS A 145 -2.09 -8.57 2.29
CA HIS A 145 -1.88 -7.60 1.20
C HIS A 145 -3.09 -6.78 0.71
N ASP A 146 -4.27 -7.38 0.44
CA ASP A 146 -5.38 -6.62 -0.21
C ASP A 146 -6.25 -5.81 0.76
N HIS A 147 -6.05 -5.96 2.07
CA HIS A 147 -6.76 -5.25 3.14
C HIS A 147 -8.26 -5.55 3.28
N ASP A 148 -8.87 -6.21 2.29
CA ASP A 148 -10.23 -6.74 2.36
C ASP A 148 -10.23 -8.14 3.02
N PRO A 149 -11.25 -8.46 3.83
CA PRO A 149 -11.46 -9.83 4.25
C PRO A 149 -11.91 -10.68 3.05
N VAL A 150 -11.23 -11.81 2.84
CA VAL A 150 -11.49 -12.71 1.70
C VAL A 150 -11.47 -14.14 2.19
N SER A 151 -12.45 -14.93 1.77
CA SER A 151 -12.40 -16.39 1.89
C SER A 151 -12.96 -17.06 0.65
N PHE A 152 -12.23 -18.02 0.08
CA PHE A 152 -12.75 -18.89 -0.97
C PHE A 152 -12.07 -20.26 -0.92
N GLN A 153 -12.71 -21.26 -1.50
CA GLN A 153 -12.10 -22.58 -1.69
C GLN A 153 -11.76 -22.78 -3.17
N SER A 154 -10.58 -23.34 -3.43
CA SER A 154 -10.19 -23.76 -4.79
C SER A 154 -11.02 -24.96 -5.26
N LEU A 155 -10.96 -25.29 -6.54
CA LEU A 155 -11.58 -26.51 -7.07
C LEU A 155 -11.03 -27.80 -6.44
N ASN A 156 -9.83 -27.74 -5.84
CA ASN A 156 -9.18 -28.85 -5.15
C ASN A 156 -9.38 -28.76 -3.63
N SER A 157 -10.40 -28.02 -3.17
CA SER A 157 -10.76 -27.83 -1.76
C SER A 157 -9.73 -27.08 -0.89
N THR A 158 -8.68 -26.50 -1.47
CA THR A 158 -7.75 -25.60 -0.74
C THR A 158 -8.51 -24.37 -0.24
N LEU A 159 -8.53 -24.15 1.08
CA LEU A 159 -9.06 -22.91 1.64
C LEU A 159 -8.03 -21.79 1.51
N VAL A 160 -8.47 -20.63 1.02
CA VAL A 160 -7.73 -19.37 1.09
C VAL A 160 -8.47 -18.43 2.03
N LEU A 161 -7.77 -17.92 3.06
CA LEU A 161 -8.33 -16.99 4.04
C LEU A 161 -7.44 -15.75 4.19
N LYS A 162 -8.02 -14.55 4.08
CA LYS A 162 -7.43 -13.26 4.41
C LYS A 162 -8.31 -12.52 5.41
N CYS A 163 -7.70 -11.96 6.45
CA CYS A 163 -8.42 -11.39 7.60
C CYS A 163 -8.50 -9.85 7.58
N GLY A 164 -8.53 -9.24 6.39
CA GLY A 164 -8.60 -7.79 6.24
C GLY A 164 -7.36 -7.07 6.78
N GLN A 165 -7.56 -6.00 7.55
CA GLN A 165 -6.50 -5.12 8.06
C GLN A 165 -6.77 -4.63 9.49
N ASN A 166 -5.80 -3.91 10.06
CA ASN A 166 -5.91 -3.15 11.31
C ASN A 166 -6.32 -3.95 12.56
N GLY A 167 -6.25 -5.28 12.50
CA GLY A 167 -6.72 -6.14 13.58
C GLY A 167 -8.23 -6.10 13.79
N TYR A 168 -9.03 -5.67 12.80
CA TYR A 168 -10.50 -5.67 12.91
C TYR A 168 -11.10 -7.08 12.91
N TRP A 169 -10.37 -8.07 12.38
CA TRP A 169 -10.80 -9.44 12.30
C TRP A 169 -9.71 -10.38 12.79
N VAL A 170 -10.12 -11.42 13.52
CA VAL A 170 -9.29 -12.58 13.83
C VAL A 170 -9.85 -13.76 13.07
N GLY A 171 -9.06 -14.29 12.13
CA GLY A 171 -9.40 -15.52 11.41
C GLY A 171 -9.08 -16.75 12.26
N GLN A 172 -10.02 -17.67 12.32
CA GLN A 172 -9.84 -18.99 12.91
C GLN A 172 -10.12 -20.03 11.81
N VAL A 173 -9.23 -21.01 11.67
CA VAL A 173 -9.41 -22.17 10.81
C VAL A 173 -9.24 -23.41 11.65
N ASP A 174 -10.29 -24.23 11.71
CA ASP A 174 -10.27 -25.54 12.33
C ASP A 174 -10.15 -26.58 11.21
N LEU A 175 -9.12 -27.42 11.27
CA LEU A 175 -8.85 -28.47 10.28
C LEU A 175 -9.26 -29.83 10.84
N ASP A 176 -10.33 -30.40 10.29
CA ASP A 176 -10.66 -31.80 10.52
C ASP A 176 -9.87 -32.66 9.52
N VAL A 177 -9.10 -33.61 10.04
CA VAL A 177 -8.14 -34.40 9.26
C VAL A 177 -8.50 -35.88 9.36
N GLU A 178 -8.85 -36.47 8.23
CA GLU A 178 -9.02 -37.91 8.09
C GLU A 178 -7.71 -38.51 7.55
N TYR A 179 -7.12 -39.39 8.34
CA TYR A 179 -5.85 -40.04 8.03
C TYR A 179 -6.03 -41.55 8.04
N GLU A 180 -5.91 -42.18 6.88
CA GLU A 180 -5.89 -43.63 6.76
C GLU A 180 -4.50 -44.12 6.35
N VAL A 181 -4.03 -45.15 7.05
CA VAL A 181 -2.82 -45.88 6.69
C VAL A 181 -3.25 -47.17 6.01
N MET A 182 -3.11 -47.24 4.69
CA MET A 182 -3.28 -48.47 3.94
C MET A 182 -1.96 -49.23 3.85
N MET A 183 -1.93 -50.44 4.40
CA MET A 183 -0.83 -51.38 4.18
C MET A 183 -1.20 -52.29 3.01
N MET A 184 -0.58 -52.07 1.85
CA MET A 184 -0.70 -52.97 0.70
C MET A 184 0.40 -54.02 0.75
N THR A 185 0.02 -55.29 0.61
CA THR A 185 0.99 -56.37 0.40
C THR A 185 1.05 -56.65 -1.08
N LEU A 186 2.21 -56.43 -1.70
CA LEU A 186 2.43 -56.87 -3.08
C LEU A 186 2.72 -58.37 -3.06
N GLN A 187 1.82 -59.18 -3.62
CA GLN A 187 2.15 -60.55 -3.99
C GLN A 187 2.72 -60.53 -5.41
N GLU A 188 4.02 -60.71 -5.55
CA GLU A 188 4.59 -61.06 -6.86
C GLU A 188 4.24 -62.52 -7.21
N GLU A 189 3.93 -62.76 -8.49
CA GLU A 189 3.63 -64.10 -9.00
C GLU A 189 4.78 -65.08 -8.70
N LYS A 190 4.41 -66.26 -8.21
CA LYS A 190 5.30 -67.37 -7.82
C LYS A 190 6.42 -67.60 -8.85
N VAL A 191 7.65 -67.24 -8.48
CA VAL A 191 8.84 -67.80 -9.12
C VAL A 191 8.97 -69.25 -8.68
N ILE A 192 8.86 -70.16 -9.62
CA ILE A 192 9.01 -71.61 -9.45
C ILE A 192 10.48 -71.89 -9.18
N ASN A 193 10.97 -71.68 -7.94
CA ASN A 193 12.21 -72.26 -7.40
C ASN A 193 12.42 -71.86 -5.93
N GLY A 194 11.68 -72.49 -5.01
CA GLY A 194 12.12 -72.83 -3.64
C GLY A 194 12.62 -71.78 -2.64
N GLY A 195 12.78 -70.51 -3.00
CA GLY A 195 13.17 -69.42 -2.10
C GLY A 195 11.94 -68.66 -1.61
N GLY A 196 11.81 -68.48 -0.30
CA GLY A 196 10.76 -67.62 0.27
C GLY A 196 10.84 -66.21 -0.31
N ILE A 197 9.70 -65.70 -0.79
CA ILE A 197 9.60 -64.34 -1.35
C ILE A 197 9.61 -63.35 -0.16
N PRO A 198 10.44 -62.30 -0.17
CA PRO A 198 10.31 -61.22 0.81
C PRO A 198 8.95 -60.54 0.62
N GLU A 199 8.08 -60.54 1.65
CA GLU A 199 6.87 -59.71 1.64
C GLU A 199 7.28 -58.23 1.55
N GLN A 200 7.05 -57.58 0.41
CA GLN A 200 7.09 -56.13 0.34
C GLN A 200 5.74 -55.56 0.76
N ARG A 201 5.74 -54.85 1.89
CA ARG A 201 4.59 -54.06 2.36
C ARG A 201 4.81 -52.61 1.96
N ILE A 202 3.88 -52.05 1.19
CA ILE A 202 3.85 -50.63 0.85
C ILE A 202 2.88 -49.95 1.82
N LYS A 203 3.37 -48.93 2.52
CA LYS A 203 2.53 -48.03 3.31
C LYS A 203 2.04 -46.91 2.39
N GLN A 204 0.75 -46.84 2.14
CA GLN A 204 0.11 -45.74 1.45
C GLN A 204 -0.72 -44.95 2.45
N ASP A 205 -0.31 -43.71 2.69
CA ASP A 205 -1.01 -42.78 3.56
C ASP A 205 -2.01 -41.99 2.71
N SER A 206 -3.28 -41.96 3.10
CA SER A 206 -4.27 -41.02 2.52
C SER A 206 -4.67 -40.00 3.59
N VAL A 207 -4.52 -38.73 3.25
CA VAL A 207 -4.92 -37.59 4.08
C VAL A 207 -6.03 -36.85 3.35
N GLN A 208 -7.17 -36.65 4.02
CA GLN A 208 -8.22 -35.73 3.58
C GLN A 208 -8.42 -34.66 4.64
N ILE A 209 -8.59 -33.41 4.19
CA ILE A 209 -8.66 -32.24 5.06
C ILE A 209 -9.98 -31.52 4.79
N TYR A 210 -10.70 -31.26 5.87
CA TYR A 210 -11.99 -30.58 5.87
C TYR A 210 -11.86 -29.29 6.71
N PRO A 211 -11.57 -28.15 6.08
CA PRO A 211 -11.43 -26.89 6.79
C PRO A 211 -12.80 -26.28 7.12
N SER A 212 -12.99 -25.86 8.36
CA SER A 212 -14.02 -24.91 8.76
C SER A 212 -13.38 -23.60 9.20
N TRP A 213 -14.01 -22.46 8.95
CA TRP A 213 -13.40 -21.16 9.26
C TRP A 213 -14.39 -20.13 9.76
N TYR A 214 -13.87 -19.23 10.59
CA TYR A 214 -14.59 -18.12 11.20
C TYR A 214 -13.77 -16.84 11.10
N MET A 215 -14.45 -15.72 10.94
CA MET A 215 -13.85 -14.39 11.06
C MET A 215 -14.52 -13.65 12.22
N HIS A 216 -13.80 -13.49 13.31
CA HIS A 216 -14.29 -12.85 14.51
C HIS A 216 -13.97 -11.35 14.46
N SER A 217 -15.01 -10.50 14.45
CA SER A 217 -14.82 -9.05 14.54
C SER A 217 -14.33 -8.64 15.93
N THR A 218 -13.26 -7.87 16.00
CA THR A 218 -12.70 -7.39 17.28
C THR A 218 -13.42 -6.17 17.84
N ARG A 219 -14.28 -5.48 17.06
CA ARG A 219 -14.96 -4.23 17.47
C ARG A 219 -15.76 -4.28 18.78
N ARG A 220 -16.17 -5.47 19.23
CA ARG A 220 -16.98 -5.65 20.45
C ARG A 220 -16.30 -6.53 21.50
N VAL A 221 -15.01 -6.83 21.30
CA VAL A 221 -14.21 -7.57 22.26
C VAL A 221 -13.59 -6.54 23.21
N SER A 222 -13.81 -6.71 24.52
CA SER A 222 -13.15 -5.87 25.51
C SER A 222 -11.64 -6.11 25.49
N ASN A 223 -10.86 -5.04 25.57
CA ASN A 223 -9.41 -5.15 25.67
C ASN A 223 -9.00 -5.90 26.94
N ASP A 224 -7.87 -6.59 26.87
CA ASP A 224 -7.23 -7.18 28.03
C ASP A 224 -6.54 -6.08 28.87
N PRO A 225 -6.86 -5.93 30.17
CA PRO A 225 -6.31 -4.85 31.01
C PRO A 225 -4.78 -4.88 31.14
N MET A 226 -4.14 -6.06 31.08
CA MET A 226 -2.69 -6.18 31.13
C MET A 226 -2.08 -5.63 29.84
N ILE A 227 -2.67 -5.96 28.69
CA ILE A 227 -2.21 -5.46 27.38
C ILE A 227 -2.45 -3.96 27.27
N ASP A 228 -3.60 -3.44 27.72
CA ASP A 228 -3.89 -1.99 27.73
C ASP A 228 -2.84 -1.20 28.52
N ASN A 229 -2.42 -1.69 29.69
CA ASN A 229 -1.38 -1.03 30.47
C ASN A 229 -0.02 -1.01 29.76
N ILE A 230 0.32 -2.09 29.05
CA ILE A 230 1.53 -2.15 28.22
C ILE A 230 1.41 -1.13 27.07
N VAL A 231 0.31 -1.16 26.32
CA VAL A 231 0.06 -0.26 25.19
C VAL A 231 0.08 1.20 25.64
N LEU A 232 -0.53 1.53 26.78
CA LEU A 232 -0.57 2.89 27.30
C LEU A 232 0.85 3.45 27.55
N LYS A 233 1.75 2.65 28.13
CA LYS A 233 3.14 3.04 28.33
C LYS A 233 3.85 3.39 27.01
N TYR A 234 3.67 2.57 25.99
CA TYR A 234 4.27 2.83 24.67
C TYR A 234 3.59 3.97 23.93
N ARG A 235 2.27 4.14 24.10
CA ARG A 235 1.53 5.27 23.54
C ARG A 235 2.00 6.59 24.12
N THR A 236 2.20 6.68 25.44
CA THR A 236 2.76 7.89 26.07
C THR A 236 4.14 8.21 25.51
N LYS A 237 5.03 7.20 25.41
CA LYS A 237 6.37 7.38 24.84
C LYS A 237 6.31 7.81 23.37
N ALA A 238 5.47 7.16 22.56
CA ALA A 238 5.31 7.49 21.14
C ALA A 238 4.76 8.92 20.96
N ASN A 239 3.83 9.32 21.81
CA ASN A 239 3.31 10.69 21.83
C ASN A 239 4.41 11.71 22.16
N GLU A 240 5.25 11.44 23.16
CA GLU A 240 6.40 12.29 23.50
C GLU A 240 7.41 12.37 22.35
N GLU A 241 7.77 11.24 21.74
CA GLU A 241 8.68 11.18 20.60
C GLU A 241 8.12 11.90 19.37
N LEU A 242 6.83 11.73 19.09
CA LEU A 242 6.12 12.41 18.00
C LEU A 242 6.14 13.92 18.23
N MET A 243 5.83 14.37 19.44
CA MET A 243 5.91 15.79 19.82
C MET A 243 7.32 16.34 19.70
N ASN A 244 8.34 15.56 20.06
CA ASN A 244 9.74 15.94 19.87
C ASN A 244 10.12 16.03 18.39
N SER A 245 9.64 15.11 17.55
CA SER A 245 9.94 15.12 16.11
C SER A 245 9.40 16.35 15.37
N ILE A 246 8.38 17.00 15.94
CA ILE A 246 7.80 18.24 15.43
C ILE A 246 8.53 19.46 16.01
N LYS A 247 9.35 19.33 17.07
CA LYS A 247 10.09 20.46 17.67
C LYS A 247 11.09 21.08 16.70
N ASP A 248 11.80 20.26 15.93
CA ASP A 248 12.75 20.76 14.93
C ASP A 248 12.02 21.48 13.78
N GLU A 249 10.79 21.06 13.44
CA GLU A 249 9.94 21.79 12.49
C GLU A 249 9.36 23.08 13.08
N LYS A 250 9.15 23.14 14.41
CA LYS A 250 8.59 24.32 15.07
C LYS A 250 9.49 25.55 14.93
N GLU A 251 10.82 25.38 14.87
CA GLU A 251 11.75 26.52 14.71
C GLU A 251 11.59 27.22 13.35
N ASP A 252 11.28 26.47 12.29
CA ASP A 252 11.03 27.00 10.95
C ASP A 252 9.53 27.29 10.69
N GLU A 253 8.63 26.73 11.51
CA GLU A 253 7.17 26.82 11.34
C GLU A 253 6.46 27.40 12.59
N PRO A 254 6.30 28.73 12.68
CA PRO A 254 5.74 29.39 13.85
C PRO A 254 4.32 28.93 14.21
N PHE A 255 3.56 28.47 13.23
CA PHE A 255 2.21 27.95 13.48
C PHE A 255 2.23 26.61 14.21
N LEU A 256 3.31 25.82 14.19
CA LEU A 256 3.37 24.58 14.97
C LEU A 256 3.73 24.82 16.45
N HIS A 257 4.25 26.00 16.81
CA HIS A 257 4.62 26.31 18.19
C HIS A 257 3.43 26.22 19.15
N GLY A 258 3.69 25.66 20.33
CA GLY A 258 2.69 25.53 21.39
C GLY A 258 1.63 24.44 21.18
N LEU A 259 1.54 23.81 20.00
CA LEU A 259 0.59 22.73 19.78
C LEU A 259 0.92 21.48 20.62
N GLU A 260 -0.12 20.85 21.15
CA GLU A 260 -0.18 19.53 21.75
C GLU A 260 -0.99 18.55 20.86
N LEU A 261 -0.88 17.24 21.12
CA LEU A 261 -1.53 16.22 20.28
C LEU A 261 -3.06 16.29 20.28
N ASP A 262 -3.66 16.68 21.40
CA ASP A 262 -5.11 16.76 21.57
C ASP A 262 -5.67 18.12 21.12
N ASP A 263 -4.82 19.05 20.69
CA ASP A 263 -5.27 20.35 20.21
C ASP A 263 -6.11 20.20 18.94
N THR A 264 -7.26 20.86 18.96
CA THR A 264 -8.17 20.92 17.81
C THR A 264 -7.59 21.82 16.73
N LEU A 265 -7.38 21.26 15.54
CA LEU A 265 -6.95 21.99 14.35
C LEU A 265 -8.14 22.61 13.61
N ALA A 266 -9.23 21.85 13.48
CA ALA A 266 -10.47 22.31 12.87
C ALA A 266 -11.68 21.52 13.37
N THR A 267 -12.86 22.14 13.28
CA THR A 267 -14.15 21.50 13.54
C THR A 267 -14.86 21.19 12.22
N ILE A 268 -15.43 19.99 12.10
CA ILE A 268 -16.30 19.65 10.96
C ILE A 268 -17.66 20.27 11.21
N VAL A 269 -18.09 21.18 10.33
CA VAL A 269 -19.36 21.90 10.49
C VAL A 269 -20.32 21.57 9.36
N GLN A 270 -21.62 21.61 9.68
CA GLN A 270 -22.62 21.82 8.64
C GLN A 270 -22.52 23.28 8.18
N PRO A 271 -22.41 23.57 6.87
CA PRO A 271 -22.49 24.94 6.40
C PRO A 271 -23.84 25.54 6.81
N LEU A 272 -23.82 26.75 7.34
CA LEU A 272 -25.03 27.53 7.58
C LEU A 272 -25.76 27.69 6.24
N ASN A 273 -27.06 27.34 6.18
CA ASN A 273 -27.90 27.63 5.04
C ASN A 273 -27.95 29.16 4.86
N HIS A 274 -27.09 29.71 4.00
CA HIS A 274 -27.36 31.03 3.45
C HIS A 274 -28.55 30.89 2.50
N HIS A 275 -29.59 31.68 2.77
CA HIS A 275 -30.76 31.82 1.92
C HIS A 275 -30.35 31.98 0.45
N ASP A 276 -30.88 31.12 -0.41
CA ASP A 276 -30.86 31.27 -1.87
C ASP A 276 -31.45 32.65 -2.24
N ASP A 277 -30.60 33.57 -2.70
CA ASP A 277 -31.05 34.63 -3.60
C ASP A 277 -31.18 34.01 -4.99
N GLY A 278 -32.42 33.94 -5.46
CA GLY A 278 -32.83 33.17 -6.62
C GLY A 278 -32.08 33.49 -7.91
N GLY A 279 -31.68 32.43 -8.62
CA GLY A 279 -31.07 32.52 -9.94
C GLY A 279 -30.89 31.14 -10.59
N ASP A 280 -31.93 30.71 -11.31
CA ASP A 280 -31.94 29.81 -12.47
C ASP A 280 -31.20 28.45 -12.42
N GLY A 281 -31.98 27.37 -12.21
CA GLY A 281 -32.08 26.29 -13.19
C GLY A 281 -30.85 25.45 -13.55
N GLY A 282 -30.21 24.80 -12.56
CA GLY A 282 -29.21 23.75 -12.83
C GLY A 282 -29.05 22.78 -11.67
N GLY A 283 -29.85 21.71 -11.64
CA GLY A 283 -29.86 20.70 -10.57
C GLY A 283 -28.53 19.94 -10.44
N GLY A 284 -27.75 20.29 -9.43
CA GLY A 284 -26.58 19.55 -8.95
C GLY A 284 -26.39 19.83 -7.47
N GLY A 285 -27.27 19.28 -6.62
CA GLY A 285 -27.21 19.48 -5.17
C GLY A 285 -25.91 18.93 -4.60
N SER A 286 -25.05 19.80 -4.07
CA SER A 286 -23.84 19.39 -3.36
C SER A 286 -24.25 18.74 -2.04
N VAL A 287 -24.20 17.41 -1.99
CA VAL A 287 -24.45 16.65 -0.75
C VAL A 287 -23.23 16.81 0.15
N ILE A 288 -23.43 17.40 1.33
CA ILE A 288 -22.42 17.49 2.38
C ILE A 288 -22.18 16.07 2.92
N VAL A 289 -20.93 15.69 3.06
CA VAL A 289 -20.55 14.32 3.43
C VAL A 289 -19.45 14.32 4.51
N PRO A 290 -19.39 13.28 5.35
CA PRO A 290 -18.36 13.14 6.39
C PRO A 290 -16.94 13.18 5.81
N LEU A 291 -15.94 13.46 6.66
CA LEU A 291 -14.54 13.23 6.30
C LEU A 291 -14.30 11.72 6.29
N ASP A 292 -14.09 11.14 5.11
CA ASP A 292 -13.98 9.70 4.93
C ASP A 292 -12.56 9.32 4.53
N THR A 293 -11.84 8.66 5.44
CA THR A 293 -10.46 8.21 5.26
C THR A 293 -10.37 6.68 5.17
N ARG A 294 -11.52 5.99 5.08
CA ARG A 294 -11.59 4.53 5.00
C ARG A 294 -10.84 4.02 3.77
N SER A 295 -9.96 3.04 3.98
CA SER A 295 -9.12 2.44 2.93
C SER A 295 -9.97 1.90 1.77
N ALA A 296 -11.12 1.30 2.09
CA ALA A 296 -12.07 0.79 1.10
C ALA A 296 -12.64 1.88 0.17
N GLU A 297 -12.62 3.14 0.61
CA GLU A 297 -13.20 4.28 -0.10
C GLU A 297 -12.13 5.06 -0.87
N VAL A 298 -11.07 5.49 -0.17
CA VAL A 298 -9.99 6.29 -0.75
C VAL A 298 -9.26 5.56 -1.88
N ARG A 299 -9.37 4.23 -1.96
CA ARG A 299 -8.76 3.38 -3.00
C ARG A 299 -9.68 3.01 -4.17
N ARG A 300 -10.93 3.49 -4.18
CA ARG A 300 -11.94 3.11 -5.20
C ARG A 300 -12.65 4.30 -5.84
N ARG A 301 -12.81 5.40 -5.11
CA ARG A 301 -13.59 6.56 -5.55
C ARG A 301 -13.10 7.84 -4.88
N GLU A 302 -13.56 8.97 -5.41
CA GLU A 302 -13.38 10.28 -4.78
C GLU A 302 -13.85 10.25 -3.32
N THR A 303 -13.04 10.83 -2.43
CA THR A 303 -13.38 11.03 -1.02
C THR A 303 -13.11 12.46 -0.60
N THR A 304 -13.78 12.88 0.48
CA THR A 304 -13.58 14.18 1.11
C THR A 304 -12.17 14.36 1.64
N SER A 305 -11.54 13.31 2.15
CA SER A 305 -10.16 13.35 2.64
C SER A 305 -9.16 13.56 1.51
N GLY A 306 -9.31 12.84 0.39
CA GLY A 306 -8.49 13.04 -0.79
C GLY A 306 -8.62 14.46 -1.35
N ASN A 307 -9.84 14.98 -1.42
CA ASN A 307 -10.11 16.35 -1.84
C ASN A 307 -9.45 17.38 -0.90
N LEU A 308 -9.61 17.22 0.41
CA LEU A 308 -9.04 18.09 1.43
C LEU A 308 -7.51 18.17 1.32
N ILE A 309 -6.84 17.02 1.18
CA ILE A 309 -5.38 16.95 1.12
C ILE A 309 -4.87 17.55 -0.19
N ALA A 310 -5.50 17.23 -1.32
CA ALA A 310 -5.12 17.82 -2.61
C ALA A 310 -5.31 19.34 -2.62
N ASP A 311 -6.37 19.85 -2.00
CA ASP A 311 -6.59 21.29 -1.86
C ASP A 311 -5.57 21.96 -0.93
N ALA A 312 -5.22 21.30 0.18
CA ALA A 312 -4.18 21.79 1.08
C ALA A 312 -2.82 21.89 0.37
N MET A 313 -2.46 20.87 -0.43
CA MET A 313 -1.25 20.87 -1.25
C MET A 313 -1.26 22.02 -2.28
N LEU A 314 -2.38 22.24 -2.96
CA LEU A 314 -2.53 23.32 -3.95
C LEU A 314 -2.47 24.71 -3.28
N SER A 315 -3.21 24.90 -2.18
CA SER A 315 -3.21 26.16 -1.41
C SER A 315 -1.79 26.51 -0.97
N TYR A 316 -1.09 25.53 -0.40
CA TYR A 316 0.27 25.72 0.09
C TYR A 316 1.24 26.15 -1.00
N TYR A 317 1.13 25.60 -2.21
CA TYR A 317 1.93 26.03 -3.36
C TYR A 317 1.75 27.52 -3.65
N PHE A 318 0.50 28.00 -3.70
CA PHE A 318 0.22 29.40 -4.01
C PHE A 318 0.57 30.34 -2.87
N ASP A 319 0.35 29.94 -1.62
CA ASP A 319 0.79 30.71 -0.45
C ASP A 319 2.32 30.90 -0.49
N PHE A 320 3.07 29.82 -0.76
CA PHE A 320 4.53 29.88 -0.91
C PHE A 320 4.98 30.76 -2.08
N MET A 321 4.30 30.69 -3.23
CA MET A 321 4.66 31.52 -4.39
C MET A 321 4.33 33.00 -4.18
N ASN A 322 3.27 33.31 -3.44
CA ASN A 322 2.86 34.69 -3.12
C ASN A 322 3.79 35.34 -2.09
N ASP A 323 4.22 34.61 -1.05
CA ASP A 323 5.19 35.11 -0.07
C ASP A 323 6.53 35.50 -0.71
N ASN A 324 6.85 34.93 -1.89
CA ASN A 324 8.07 35.19 -2.63
C ASN A 324 7.91 36.21 -3.78
N ASN A 325 6.70 36.75 -4.02
CA ASN A 325 6.43 37.72 -5.08
C ASN A 325 5.80 39.00 -4.51
N ASP A 326 6.53 40.12 -4.57
CA ASP A 326 6.07 41.47 -4.15
C ASP A 326 4.87 42.03 -4.97
N ASN A 327 4.40 41.30 -5.98
CA ASN A 327 3.36 41.76 -6.91
C ASN A 327 2.02 41.07 -6.63
N ASN A 328 1.19 41.82 -5.92
CA ASN A 328 -0.16 41.46 -5.47
C ASN A 328 -1.18 41.52 -6.63
N GLU A 329 -1.03 40.67 -7.66
CA GLU A 329 -2.11 40.43 -8.62
C GLU A 329 -2.83 39.11 -8.28
N SER A 330 -4.03 39.27 -7.71
CA SER A 330 -4.97 38.19 -7.45
C SER A 330 -5.49 37.62 -8.78
N SER A 331 -4.69 36.75 -9.40
CA SER A 331 -5.14 35.98 -10.55
C SER A 331 -5.90 34.76 -10.05
N THR A 332 -7.21 34.77 -10.24
CA THR A 332 -8.16 33.69 -9.90
C THR A 332 -7.96 32.40 -10.71
N ARG A 333 -6.90 32.31 -11.51
CA ARG A 333 -6.52 31.11 -12.25
C ARG A 333 -5.33 30.48 -11.54
N TYR A 334 -5.48 29.21 -11.15
CA TYR A 334 -4.38 28.41 -10.62
C TYR A 334 -3.34 28.15 -11.71
N THR A 335 -2.56 29.18 -12.01
CA THR A 335 -1.55 29.24 -13.08
C THR A 335 -0.26 29.79 -12.51
N THR A 336 0.86 29.40 -13.10
CA THR A 336 2.20 29.89 -12.76
C THR A 336 3.04 30.02 -14.03
N THR A 337 4.15 30.73 -13.94
CA THR A 337 5.09 30.84 -15.06
C THR A 337 6.13 29.73 -14.98
N MET A 338 6.34 29.04 -16.09
CA MET A 338 7.42 28.08 -16.30
C MET A 338 8.47 28.70 -17.22
N THR A 339 9.73 28.53 -16.85
CA THR A 339 10.87 28.90 -17.71
C THR A 339 11.48 27.63 -18.28
N THR A 340 11.62 27.56 -19.61
CA THR A 340 12.29 26.44 -20.27
C THR A 340 13.82 26.55 -20.12
N THR A 341 14.53 25.48 -20.45
CA THR A 341 16.01 25.48 -20.50
C THR A 341 16.56 26.56 -21.45
N ASN A 342 15.77 26.97 -22.45
CA ASN A 342 16.12 28.00 -23.42
C ASN A 342 15.74 29.42 -22.94
N LYS A 343 15.35 29.57 -21.66
CA LYS A 343 14.90 30.83 -21.03
C LYS A 343 13.62 31.42 -21.62
N GLU A 344 12.80 30.61 -22.28
CA GLU A 344 11.46 31.03 -22.72
C GLU A 344 10.47 30.85 -21.57
N THR A 345 9.62 31.85 -21.32
CA THR A 345 8.59 31.80 -20.28
C THR A 345 7.22 31.50 -20.88
N MET A 346 6.44 30.68 -20.20
CA MET A 346 5.05 30.41 -20.55
C MET A 346 4.19 30.20 -19.31
N ASP A 347 2.91 30.55 -19.40
CA ASP A 347 1.95 30.27 -18.34
C ASP A 347 1.49 28.81 -18.43
N ILE A 348 1.56 28.11 -17.30
CA ILE A 348 1.13 26.73 -17.16
C ILE A 348 0.09 26.61 -16.03
N ASP A 349 -0.86 25.70 -16.21
CA ASP A 349 -1.86 25.40 -15.18
C ASP A 349 -1.23 24.56 -14.06
N VAL A 350 -1.55 24.89 -12.81
CA VAL A 350 -1.10 24.19 -11.61
C VAL A 350 -2.24 23.32 -11.06
N LEU A 351 -1.93 22.10 -10.69
CA LEU A 351 -2.85 21.17 -10.05
C LEU A 351 -2.15 20.35 -8.96
N ALA A 352 -2.92 19.74 -8.06
CA ALA A 352 -2.40 18.81 -7.07
C ALA A 352 -3.12 17.46 -7.15
N MET A 353 -2.40 16.41 -6.79
CA MET A 353 -2.93 15.06 -6.75
C MET A 353 -2.29 14.25 -5.63
N ILE A 354 -3.11 13.47 -4.92
CA ILE A 354 -2.68 12.54 -3.88
C ILE A 354 -3.28 11.15 -4.13
N ASN A 355 -2.45 10.12 -4.04
CA ASN A 355 -2.90 8.74 -4.26
C ASN A 355 -3.54 8.19 -2.98
N GLY A 356 -4.65 7.46 -3.10
CA GLY A 356 -5.44 6.98 -1.95
C GLY A 356 -4.67 6.12 -0.96
N GLY A 357 -3.59 5.46 -1.40
CA GLY A 357 -2.69 4.67 -0.55
C GLY A 357 -1.91 5.49 0.48
N PHE A 358 -1.83 6.82 0.29
CA PHE A 358 -1.19 7.76 1.21
C PHE A 358 -2.03 8.06 2.46
N ILE A 359 -3.35 7.88 2.38
CA ILE A 359 -4.30 8.15 3.48
C ILE A 359 -4.50 6.86 4.28
N ARG A 360 -4.23 6.89 5.60
CA ARG A 360 -4.02 5.67 6.40
C ARG A 360 -4.91 5.50 7.63
N GLY A 361 -5.67 6.50 8.07
CA GLY A 361 -6.36 6.39 9.35
C GLY A 361 -7.58 5.47 9.36
N ASP A 362 -8.13 5.14 8.17
CA ASP A 362 -9.22 4.17 8.02
C ASP A 362 -10.48 4.50 8.85
N ARG A 363 -10.81 5.79 8.93
CA ARG A 363 -11.86 6.35 9.80
C ARG A 363 -12.95 7.07 9.01
N LEU A 364 -14.07 7.27 9.70
CA LEU A 364 -15.15 8.13 9.25
C LEU A 364 -15.39 9.17 10.34
N TYR A 365 -15.07 10.44 10.07
CA TYR A 365 -15.38 11.53 10.98
C TYR A 365 -16.79 12.03 10.64
N PRO A 366 -17.77 11.84 11.53
CA PRO A 366 -19.16 12.18 11.25
C PRO A 366 -19.35 13.69 11.12
N ILE A 367 -20.45 14.07 10.47
CA ILE A 367 -20.89 15.47 10.48
C ILE A 367 -21.73 15.67 11.74
N ASP A 368 -21.09 16.10 12.81
CA ASP A 368 -21.77 16.66 13.97
C ASP A 368 -21.03 17.92 14.45
N THR A 369 -21.74 18.81 15.13
CA THR A 369 -21.18 20.09 15.60
C THR A 369 -20.10 19.93 16.69
N THR A 370 -19.75 18.69 17.03
CA THR A 370 -18.78 18.34 18.07
C THR A 370 -17.54 17.63 17.54
N THR A 371 -17.54 17.22 16.26
CA THR A 371 -16.44 16.46 15.67
C THR A 371 -15.29 17.40 15.36
N THR A 372 -14.21 17.22 16.11
CA THR A 372 -12.96 17.95 15.93
C THR A 372 -11.91 17.06 15.27
N ILE A 373 -11.01 17.69 14.53
CA ILE A 373 -9.82 17.06 13.97
C ILE A 373 -8.64 17.56 14.81
N THR A 374 -7.97 16.64 15.49
CA THR A 374 -6.82 16.96 16.35
C THR A 374 -5.50 16.87 15.60
N LEU A 375 -4.41 17.34 16.21
CA LEU A 375 -3.07 17.11 15.70
C LEU A 375 -2.75 15.60 15.60
N PHE A 376 -3.13 14.82 16.62
CA PHE A 376 -2.95 13.37 16.62
C PHE A 376 -3.65 12.71 15.43
N ASP A 377 -4.89 13.12 15.13
CA ASP A 377 -5.65 12.59 13.99
C ASP A 377 -4.89 12.75 12.68
N ILE A 378 -4.34 13.94 12.40
CA ILE A 378 -3.62 14.17 11.13
C ILE A 378 -2.32 13.37 11.03
N LEU A 379 -1.62 13.19 12.15
CA LEU A 379 -0.38 12.41 12.18
C LEU A 379 -0.65 10.90 12.01
N GLU A 380 -1.80 10.42 12.48
CA GLU A 380 -2.25 9.05 12.25
C GLU A 380 -2.77 8.84 10.82
N GLU A 381 -3.51 9.83 10.27
CA GLU A 381 -4.04 9.80 8.92
C GLU A 381 -2.94 9.87 7.84
N LEU A 382 -1.87 10.62 8.11
CA LEU A 382 -0.74 10.88 7.21
C LEU A 382 0.59 10.51 7.87
N PRO A 383 0.84 9.21 8.14
CA PRO A 383 1.97 8.76 8.96
C PRO A 383 3.31 8.79 8.22
N PHE A 384 3.29 8.95 6.90
CA PHE A 384 4.51 8.94 6.10
C PHE A 384 5.16 10.33 6.13
N PRO A 385 6.46 10.45 6.45
CA PRO A 385 7.18 11.73 6.49
C PRO A 385 7.57 12.18 5.07
N ARG A 386 6.61 12.16 4.14
CA ARG A 386 6.81 12.45 2.72
C ARG A 386 6.49 13.90 2.44
N THR A 387 7.21 14.48 1.50
CA THR A 387 7.12 15.88 1.11
C THR A 387 6.44 16.00 -0.25
N CYS A 388 5.93 17.20 -0.56
CA CYS A 388 5.48 17.51 -1.91
C CYS A 388 6.66 17.46 -2.90
N THR A 389 6.38 17.01 -4.11
CA THR A 389 7.26 17.07 -5.28
C THR A 389 6.50 17.75 -6.40
N LEU A 390 7.14 18.74 -7.03
CA LEU A 390 6.61 19.37 -8.21
C LEU A 390 7.15 18.71 -9.47
N LEU A 391 6.30 18.56 -10.47
CA LEU A 391 6.67 18.12 -11.80
C LEU A 391 6.06 19.07 -12.84
N ASP A 392 6.89 19.55 -13.74
CA ASP A 392 6.42 20.12 -15.01
C ASP A 392 6.26 18.95 -16.00
N ILE A 393 5.03 18.65 -16.40
CA ILE A 393 4.67 17.44 -17.13
C ILE A 393 3.81 17.76 -18.36
N ALA A 394 4.12 17.12 -19.49
CA ALA A 394 3.36 17.27 -20.71
C ALA A 394 1.98 16.57 -20.62
N ASP A 395 0.99 17.08 -21.38
CA ASP A 395 -0.37 16.55 -21.47
C ASP A 395 -0.44 15.01 -21.65
N THR A 396 0.41 14.45 -22.50
CA THR A 396 0.50 13.00 -22.76
C THR A 396 0.83 12.22 -21.51
N HIS A 397 1.91 12.60 -20.82
CA HIS A 397 2.40 11.91 -19.64
C HIS A 397 1.51 12.14 -18.42
N LEU A 398 0.88 13.31 -18.31
CA LEU A 398 -0.14 13.58 -17.29
C LEU A 398 -1.32 12.60 -17.44
N LEU A 399 -1.86 12.47 -18.65
CA LEU A 399 -2.95 11.55 -18.92
C LEU A 399 -2.52 10.09 -18.77
N ASP A 400 -1.32 9.71 -19.22
CA ASP A 400 -0.80 8.35 -19.07
C ASP A 400 -0.60 7.95 -17.60
N GLY A 401 -0.11 8.87 -16.77
CA GLY A 401 0.06 8.64 -15.33
C GLY A 401 -1.27 8.43 -14.61
N LEU A 402 -2.31 9.16 -15.00
CA LEU A 402 -3.66 8.97 -14.47
C LEU A 402 -4.32 7.68 -15.01
N GLU A 403 -4.09 7.31 -16.28
CA GLU A 403 -4.53 6.02 -16.83
C GLU A 403 -3.91 4.84 -16.08
N GLN A 404 -2.62 4.92 -15.75
CA GLN A 404 -1.92 3.91 -14.96
C GLN A 404 -2.49 3.82 -13.54
N GLN A 405 -2.76 4.96 -12.90
CA GLN A 405 -3.39 5.00 -11.56
C GLN A 405 -4.78 4.37 -11.54
N LEU A 406 -5.55 4.55 -12.63
CA LEU A 406 -6.88 3.97 -12.76
C LEU A 406 -6.86 2.51 -13.25
N SER A 407 -5.71 1.90 -13.52
CA SER A 407 -5.60 0.57 -14.19
C SER A 407 -6.19 -0.61 -13.40
N SER A 408 -6.14 -0.55 -12.07
CA SER A 408 -6.63 -1.65 -11.20
C SER A 408 -8.15 -1.65 -11.00
N ILE A 409 -8.85 -0.58 -11.36
CA ILE A 409 -10.31 -0.49 -11.20
C ILE A 409 -11.02 -1.65 -11.92
N PRO A 410 -12.08 -2.25 -11.34
CA PRO A 410 -12.78 -1.84 -10.10
C PRO A 410 -12.16 -2.34 -8.79
N THR A 411 -11.03 -3.05 -8.84
CA THR A 411 -10.31 -3.47 -7.64
C THR A 411 -9.75 -2.25 -6.90
N ALA A 412 -9.84 -2.26 -5.57
CA ALA A 412 -9.23 -1.21 -4.75
C ALA A 412 -7.73 -1.15 -5.02
N SER A 413 -7.20 0.05 -5.18
CA SER A 413 -5.77 0.28 -5.36
C SER A 413 -5.31 1.50 -4.58
N GLY A 414 -4.12 1.41 -3.97
CA GLY A 414 -3.44 2.57 -3.40
C GLY A 414 -3.17 3.67 -4.44
N ALA A 415 -3.16 3.30 -5.72
CA ALA A 415 -2.94 4.20 -6.85
C ALA A 415 -4.13 5.10 -7.17
N PHE A 416 -5.31 4.93 -6.56
CA PHE A 416 -6.49 5.71 -6.94
C PHE A 416 -6.23 7.22 -6.77
N PRO A 417 -6.45 8.06 -7.80
CA PRO A 417 -6.10 9.47 -7.74
C PRO A 417 -7.20 10.31 -7.07
N HIS A 418 -6.82 11.16 -6.13
CA HIS A 418 -7.63 12.28 -5.65
C HIS A 418 -7.00 13.60 -6.10
N VAL A 419 -7.82 14.55 -6.54
CA VAL A 419 -7.35 15.76 -7.24
C VAL A 419 -7.88 17.05 -6.61
N SER A 420 -7.15 18.14 -6.80
CA SER A 420 -7.53 19.47 -6.31
C SER A 420 -8.81 20.01 -6.96
N ASN A 421 -9.41 21.00 -6.31
CA ASN A 421 -10.70 21.62 -6.65
C ASN A 421 -10.82 22.11 -8.10
N ASN A 422 -9.69 22.42 -8.74
CA ASN A 422 -9.61 22.92 -10.09
C ASN A 422 -9.51 21.83 -11.18
N VAL A 423 -9.55 20.56 -10.80
CA VAL A 423 -9.50 19.42 -11.72
C VAL A 423 -10.87 18.72 -11.77
N ARG A 424 -11.25 18.27 -12.97
CA ARG A 424 -12.34 17.28 -13.16
C ARG A 424 -11.81 16.15 -14.03
N LEU A 425 -11.94 14.92 -13.55
CA LEU A 425 -11.52 13.68 -14.20
C LEU A 425 -12.72 12.76 -14.31
N VAL A 426 -13.13 12.45 -15.55
CA VAL A 426 -14.21 11.53 -15.87
C VAL A 426 -13.63 10.30 -16.54
N TYR A 427 -13.93 9.12 -16.02
CA TYR A 427 -13.40 7.85 -16.54
C TYR A 427 -14.48 6.76 -16.68
N ASN A 428 -14.23 5.78 -17.55
CA ASN A 428 -15.06 4.61 -17.75
C ASN A 428 -14.35 3.37 -17.18
N PRO A 429 -14.85 2.77 -16.06
CA PRO A 429 -14.22 1.61 -15.44
C PRO A 429 -14.28 0.34 -16.32
N LYS A 430 -15.20 0.28 -17.29
CA LYS A 430 -15.36 -0.86 -18.22
C LYS A 430 -14.48 -0.75 -19.46
N ALA A 431 -13.88 0.41 -19.72
CA ALA A 431 -12.99 0.59 -20.85
C ALA A 431 -11.67 -0.17 -20.64
N LYS A 432 -10.99 -0.44 -21.76
CA LYS A 432 -9.69 -1.12 -21.76
C LYS A 432 -8.69 -0.34 -20.89
N VAL A 433 -7.89 -1.07 -20.10
CA VAL A 433 -6.78 -0.48 -19.33
C VAL A 433 -5.90 0.36 -20.27
N GLY A 434 -5.59 1.59 -19.87
CA GLY A 434 -4.87 2.57 -20.70
C GLY A 434 -5.76 3.41 -21.63
N SER A 435 -7.08 3.25 -21.56
CA SER A 435 -8.06 4.05 -22.32
C SER A 435 -9.34 4.28 -21.50
N ARG A 436 -9.19 4.46 -20.19
CA ARG A 436 -10.30 4.65 -19.25
C ARG A 436 -10.70 6.10 -19.11
N ILE A 437 -9.79 7.06 -19.27
CA ILE A 437 -10.10 8.48 -19.17
C ILE A 437 -10.96 8.90 -20.35
N VAL A 438 -12.16 9.40 -20.06
CA VAL A 438 -13.08 9.95 -21.05
C VAL A 438 -12.84 11.44 -21.23
N ARG A 439 -12.63 12.16 -20.12
CA ARG A 439 -12.33 13.59 -20.14
C ARG A 439 -11.58 14.00 -18.89
N MET A 440 -10.55 14.82 -19.07
CA MET A 440 -9.91 15.56 -17.99
C MET A 440 -9.98 17.06 -18.31
N SER A 441 -10.25 17.89 -17.30
CA SER A 441 -10.12 19.34 -17.41
C SER A 441 -9.40 19.91 -16.20
N VAL A 442 -8.57 20.93 -16.43
CA VAL A 442 -7.86 21.71 -15.41
C VAL A 442 -8.27 23.17 -15.60
N ASN A 443 -8.64 23.86 -14.52
CA ASN A 443 -9.15 25.24 -14.56
C ASN A 443 -10.32 25.42 -15.56
N GLY A 444 -11.17 24.39 -15.67
CA GLY A 444 -12.30 24.35 -16.62
C GLY A 444 -11.92 24.10 -18.08
N CYS A 445 -10.63 24.03 -18.42
CA CYS A 445 -10.13 23.79 -19.77
C CYS A 445 -9.81 22.31 -19.98
N VAL A 446 -10.29 21.72 -21.08
CA VAL A 446 -10.04 20.31 -21.40
C VAL A 446 -8.54 20.08 -21.68
N VAL A 447 -8.00 18.98 -21.14
CA VAL A 447 -6.64 18.52 -21.42
C VAL A 447 -6.66 17.72 -22.71
N GLU A 448 -6.04 18.25 -23.76
CA GLU A 448 -5.94 17.58 -25.07
C GLU A 448 -4.63 16.80 -25.17
N ARG A 449 -4.72 15.50 -25.42
CA ARG A 449 -3.55 14.62 -25.54
C ARG A 449 -2.71 14.97 -26.77
N GLY A 450 -1.39 15.09 -26.60
CA GLY A 450 -0.44 15.23 -27.70
C GLY A 450 -0.34 16.64 -28.28
N LYS A 451 -0.78 17.66 -27.56
CA LYS A 451 -0.57 19.07 -27.92
C LYS A 451 0.75 19.61 -27.42
N GLY A 452 1.43 18.88 -26.53
CA GLY A 452 2.66 19.32 -25.88
C GLY A 452 2.40 20.42 -24.85
N LYS A 453 1.14 20.60 -24.39
CA LYS A 453 0.83 21.56 -23.34
C LYS A 453 1.45 21.08 -22.03
N MET A 454 2.14 21.97 -21.33
CA MET A 454 2.78 21.69 -20.05
C MET A 454 1.86 22.06 -18.89
N TYR A 455 1.95 21.27 -17.83
CA TYR A 455 1.23 21.45 -16.58
C TYR A 455 2.20 21.33 -15.42
N ARG A 456 1.96 22.07 -14.34
CA ARG A 456 2.66 21.86 -13.07
C ARG A 456 1.78 21.02 -12.16
N ILE A 457 2.27 19.87 -11.73
CA ILE A 457 1.54 19.02 -10.79
C ILE A 457 2.30 18.86 -9.48
N ILE A 458 1.58 19.00 -8.37
CA ILE A 458 2.05 18.72 -7.01
C ILE A 458 1.63 17.31 -6.64
N VAL A 459 2.59 16.42 -6.39
CA VAL A 459 2.39 15.01 -6.00
C VAL A 459 3.32 14.62 -4.85
N THR A 460 3.22 13.38 -4.37
CA THR A 460 4.25 12.81 -3.48
C THR A 460 5.51 12.45 -4.26
N ASP A 461 6.66 12.39 -3.57
CA ASP A 461 7.90 11.82 -4.11
C ASP A 461 7.74 10.36 -4.59
N PHE A 462 6.89 9.58 -3.91
CA PHE A 462 6.53 8.22 -4.30
C PHE A 462 5.85 8.19 -5.67
N VAL A 463 4.80 8.99 -5.88
CA VAL A 463 4.10 9.09 -7.17
C VAL A 463 5.04 9.63 -8.24
N ALA A 464 5.80 10.68 -7.91
CA ALA A 464 6.75 11.28 -8.84
C ALA A 464 7.75 10.24 -9.36
N SER A 465 8.24 9.34 -8.50
CA SER A 465 9.20 8.30 -8.84
C SER A 465 8.59 7.08 -9.55
N GLY A 466 7.30 7.14 -9.93
CA GLY A 466 6.60 6.06 -10.61
C GLY A 466 6.07 4.98 -9.67
N GLY A 467 5.82 5.32 -8.41
CA GLY A 467 5.17 4.46 -7.42
C GLY A 467 3.84 3.90 -7.90
N ASP A 468 3.39 2.81 -7.27
CA ASP A 468 2.21 2.03 -7.69
C ASP A 468 2.25 1.55 -9.15
N GLY A 469 3.45 1.43 -9.74
CA GLY A 469 3.64 1.02 -11.13
C GLY A 469 3.31 2.10 -12.17
N CYS A 470 3.15 3.35 -11.73
CA CYS A 470 2.75 4.47 -12.59
C CYS A 470 3.97 5.18 -13.21
N SER A 471 4.72 4.49 -14.06
CA SER A 471 5.98 4.98 -14.64
C SER A 471 5.88 6.26 -15.48
N ALA A 472 4.69 6.67 -15.92
CA ALA A 472 4.53 7.88 -16.71
C ALA A 472 4.91 9.15 -15.93
N TRP A 473 4.79 9.14 -14.59
CA TRP A 473 5.25 10.24 -13.72
C TRP A 473 6.77 10.44 -13.77
N CYS A 474 7.54 9.43 -14.19
CA CYS A 474 8.98 9.54 -14.34
C CYS A 474 9.40 10.50 -15.47
N PHE A 475 8.50 10.81 -16.41
CA PHE A 475 8.76 11.77 -17.49
C PHE A 475 8.50 13.23 -17.09
N GLY A 476 7.98 13.48 -15.89
CA GLY A 476 7.89 14.83 -15.33
C GLY A 476 9.28 15.44 -15.13
N LEU A 477 9.43 16.70 -15.54
CA LEU A 477 10.64 17.49 -15.40
C LEU A 477 10.66 18.21 -14.05
N ASN A 478 11.85 18.44 -13.49
CA ASN A 478 11.99 19.33 -12.34
C ASN A 478 11.71 20.77 -12.79
N PRO A 479 10.81 21.51 -12.13
CA PRO A 479 10.60 22.91 -12.43
C PRO A 479 11.88 23.73 -12.21
N LEU A 480 12.17 24.64 -13.14
CA LEU A 480 13.12 25.72 -12.90
C LEU A 480 12.41 26.80 -12.08
N ILE A 481 12.67 26.84 -10.77
CA ILE A 481 12.14 27.87 -9.89
C ILE A 481 13.17 28.99 -9.86
N CYS A 482 12.75 30.19 -10.26
CA CYS A 482 13.56 31.39 -10.19
C CYS A 482 13.82 31.72 -8.71
N ASN A 483 14.87 31.15 -8.12
CA ASN A 483 15.60 31.65 -6.94
C ASN A 483 16.88 30.85 -6.62
N ASP A 484 17.53 30.23 -7.60
CA ASP A 484 18.95 29.85 -7.47
C ASP A 484 19.83 31.07 -7.80
N THR A 485 19.89 32.03 -6.88
CA THR A 485 20.91 33.11 -6.88
C THR A 485 21.93 32.93 -5.77
N ASN A 486 22.23 31.69 -5.38
CA ASN A 486 23.46 31.39 -4.65
C ASN A 486 24.42 30.68 -5.60
N ASP A 487 25.16 31.54 -6.28
CA ASP A 487 26.49 31.29 -6.83
C ASP A 487 27.43 30.92 -5.67
N ASP A 488 27.30 29.70 -5.14
CA ASP A 488 28.31 29.09 -4.28
C ASP A 488 29.03 28.02 -5.09
N GLY A 489 30.21 28.39 -5.60
CA GLY A 489 31.07 27.58 -6.44
C GLY A 489 31.35 26.18 -5.88
N GLY A 490 30.62 25.20 -6.40
CA GLY A 490 30.89 23.77 -6.25
C GLY A 490 30.97 23.12 -7.63
N SER A 491 32.19 23.10 -8.18
CA SER A 491 32.67 22.37 -9.37
C SER A 491 31.62 21.81 -10.35
N ASP A 492 31.56 22.44 -11.53
CA ASP A 492 31.21 21.82 -12.80
C ASP A 492 31.87 20.43 -12.92
N GLU A 493 31.08 19.36 -12.80
CA GLU A 493 31.41 18.11 -13.50
C GLU A 493 30.58 18.07 -14.78
N THR A 494 31.18 18.61 -15.84
CA THR A 494 30.80 18.34 -17.22
C THR A 494 30.67 16.83 -17.44
N ILE A 495 29.45 16.33 -17.57
CA ILE A 495 29.19 14.96 -18.03
C ILE A 495 29.44 14.94 -19.54
N SER A 496 30.60 14.43 -19.92
CA SER A 496 30.90 14.07 -21.30
C SER A 496 29.98 12.93 -21.74
N ASN A 497 29.24 13.14 -22.82
CA ASN A 497 28.56 12.08 -23.56
C ASN A 497 29.58 11.03 -24.00
N LYS A 498 29.52 9.82 -23.42
CA LYS A 498 30.01 8.61 -24.06
C LYS A 498 28.82 7.75 -24.41
N GLU A 499 28.56 7.67 -25.71
CA GLU A 499 27.79 6.58 -26.30
C GLU A 499 28.59 5.30 -26.15
N ASP A 500 28.13 4.39 -25.30
CA ASP A 500 28.49 2.98 -25.37
C ASP A 500 27.19 2.18 -25.38
N GLY A 501 26.97 1.46 -26.47
CA GLY A 501 25.77 0.68 -26.70
C GLY A 501 25.76 -0.62 -25.89
N ASP A 502 24.73 -0.80 -25.09
CA ASP A 502 24.03 -2.07 -24.92
C ASP A 502 22.64 -1.79 -24.34
N GLY A 503 21.63 -2.59 -24.69
CA GLY A 503 20.23 -2.37 -24.36
C GLY A 503 19.96 -2.37 -22.85
N GLY A 504 19.96 -1.19 -22.23
CA GLY A 504 19.84 -0.99 -20.79
C GLY A 504 18.79 0.05 -20.41
N ARG A 505 17.85 -0.39 -19.56
CA ARG A 505 16.88 0.37 -18.75
C ARG A 505 17.24 1.86 -18.56
N LEU A 506 16.35 2.75 -19.03
CA LEU A 506 16.41 4.19 -18.75
C LEU A 506 16.15 4.46 -17.25
N GLN A 507 17.17 4.39 -16.41
CA GLN A 507 17.20 5.10 -15.13
C GLN A 507 17.75 6.49 -15.41
N HIS A 508 16.88 7.46 -15.69
CA HIS A 508 17.27 8.87 -15.65
C HIS A 508 17.37 9.29 -14.19
N GLY A 509 18.56 9.09 -13.62
CA GLY A 509 18.95 9.60 -12.30
C GLY A 509 19.17 11.10 -12.34
N ASN A 510 18.09 11.89 -12.39
CA ASN A 510 18.13 13.29 -11.99
C ASN A 510 17.59 13.37 -10.57
N LYS A 511 18.44 13.75 -9.60
CA LYS A 511 17.99 14.11 -8.24
C LYS A 511 16.89 15.16 -8.39
N ARG A 512 15.66 14.80 -8.02
CA ARG A 512 14.52 15.71 -8.10
C ARG A 512 14.55 16.69 -6.94
N LEU A 513 14.51 17.98 -7.25
CA LEU A 513 14.45 19.05 -6.26
C LEU A 513 13.11 18.93 -5.52
N LYS A 514 13.16 18.68 -4.21
CA LYS A 514 11.98 18.75 -3.36
C LYS A 514 11.57 20.21 -3.27
N PHE A 515 10.46 20.55 -3.92
CA PHE A 515 9.84 21.85 -3.77
C PHE A 515 9.30 21.95 -2.35
N VAL A 516 10.08 22.59 -1.50
CA VAL A 516 9.85 22.73 -0.07
C VAL A 516 10.01 21.41 0.69
N GLN A 517 10.92 21.40 1.67
CA GLN A 517 11.16 20.23 2.54
C GLN A 517 10.04 20.01 3.58
N ARG A 518 8.84 20.60 3.40
CA ARG A 518 7.71 20.42 4.33
C ARG A 518 7.00 19.10 4.07
N LYS A 519 6.68 18.39 5.16
CA LYS A 519 5.86 17.18 5.13
C LYS A 519 4.43 17.53 4.75
N ILE A 520 3.76 16.62 4.05
CA ILE A 520 2.35 16.80 3.65
C ILE A 520 1.44 16.90 4.89
N SER A 521 1.73 16.15 5.96
CA SER A 521 1.03 16.29 7.24
C SER A 521 1.11 17.72 7.79
N THR A 522 2.29 18.33 7.77
CA THR A 522 2.53 19.72 8.20
C THR A 522 1.75 20.72 7.35
N ILE A 523 1.70 20.51 6.03
CA ILE A 523 0.90 21.32 5.10
C ILE A 523 -0.60 21.24 5.45
N VAL A 524 -1.12 20.02 5.68
CA VAL A 524 -2.52 19.80 6.04
C VAL A 524 -2.86 20.40 7.41
N ILE A 525 -1.95 20.32 8.39
CA ILE A 525 -2.10 20.96 9.71
C ILE A 525 -2.26 22.48 9.54
N GLY A 526 -1.37 23.12 8.77
CA GLY A 526 -1.43 24.56 8.51
C GLY A 526 -2.73 24.96 7.79
N TYR A 527 -3.14 24.16 6.80
CA TYR A 527 -4.39 24.38 6.07
C TYR A 527 -5.62 24.29 6.98
N LEU A 528 -5.73 23.26 7.80
CA LEU A 528 -6.87 23.10 8.72
C LEU A 528 -6.95 24.23 9.74
N ARG A 529 -5.81 24.64 10.30
CA ARG A 529 -5.74 25.75 11.25
C ARG A 529 -6.15 27.09 10.64
N SER A 530 -5.82 27.34 9.38
CA SER A 530 -6.21 28.58 8.71
C SER A 530 -7.73 28.63 8.47
N LYS A 531 -8.37 27.48 8.27
CA LYS A 531 -9.82 27.37 8.07
C LYS A 531 -10.61 27.42 9.38
N ARG A 532 -10.12 26.78 10.46
CA ARG A 532 -10.79 26.57 11.77
C ARG A 532 -12.08 25.74 11.72
N GLU A 533 -12.91 25.96 10.70
CA GLU A 533 -14.11 25.20 10.40
C GLU A 533 -14.02 24.68 8.96
N ILE A 534 -14.36 23.42 8.75
CA ILE A 534 -14.39 22.82 7.42
C ILE A 534 -15.77 22.23 7.10
N ALA A 535 -16.26 22.56 5.91
CA ALA A 535 -17.47 21.99 5.33
C ALA A 535 -17.08 21.16 4.10
N LEU A 536 -17.21 19.84 4.20
CA LEU A 536 -16.72 18.90 3.20
C LEU A 536 -17.82 18.48 2.23
N LYS A 537 -17.45 18.40 0.95
CA LYS A 537 -18.35 18.11 -0.16
C LYS A 537 -17.66 17.16 -1.14
N LEU A 538 -18.45 16.26 -1.75
CA LEU A 538 -18.03 15.56 -2.96
C LEU A 538 -18.47 16.40 -4.15
N GLU A 539 -17.53 16.73 -5.03
CA GLU A 539 -17.76 17.68 -6.13
C GLU A 539 -17.71 17.01 -7.50
N GLY A 540 -17.61 15.68 -7.54
CA GLY A 540 -17.44 14.92 -8.78
C GLY A 540 -16.11 15.25 -9.44
N ARG A 541 -15.06 15.50 -8.64
CA ARG A 541 -13.69 15.73 -9.11
C ARG A 541 -13.14 14.52 -9.84
N VAL A 542 -13.46 13.32 -9.35
CA VAL A 542 -13.07 12.05 -9.96
C VAL A 542 -14.30 11.17 -10.09
N ALA A 543 -14.95 11.23 -11.25
CA ALA A 543 -16.27 10.66 -11.48
C ALA A 543 -16.24 9.55 -12.54
N THR A 544 -17.13 8.58 -12.41
CA THR A 544 -17.37 7.56 -13.43
C THR A 544 -18.44 8.03 -14.42
N CYS A 545 -18.30 7.68 -15.69
CA CYS A 545 -19.42 7.68 -16.63
C CYS A 545 -19.93 6.23 -16.78
N THR A 546 -21.25 6.06 -16.76
CA THR A 546 -21.92 4.75 -16.90
C THR A 546 -22.10 4.32 -18.34
#